data_AF-A0A9W8TDT8-F1
#
_entry.id   AF-A0A9W8TDT8-F1
#
_cell.length_a   1.000
_cell.length_b   1.000
_cell.length_c   1.000
_cell.angle_alpha   90.00
_cell.angle_beta   90.00
_cell.angle_gamma   90.00
#
_symmetry.space_group_name_H-M   'P 1'
#
loop_
_entity.id
_entity.type
_entity.pdbx_description
1 polymer ?
#
loop_
_entity_poly.entity_id
_entity_poly.type
_entity_poly.pdbx_seq_one_letter_code
_entity_poly.pdbx_strand_id
1 'polypeptide(L)'
;MDDFTTEIIASGRAFDSPESPERHRHISDGSHDEGPAVEPEATTPAPPPRSMTLPQTTGLRGGLAAIRQKASLQDRLVEKLLQQVIPADKDDPNEVAFAADDHAPTQAERPNFNITTMSYNFRRFNARIGVVFKFQARVERILSWHRASHTLSLLAVYTFVCLDPYLLCVLPVAILLLGVFIPAFLARHPAPPKGTLSSEQNVGYSPRGPPLAPAATVKPVKELSKDFFRNMRDLQNSMDDFSQGHDKVVAFLVPVTNFSDEALSSALFLFLFAGGIFMTIAAQLLPWRFIFLLGGWAVVGMGHPYVARLLAVAHRERLQPQEAKARSWLDDWIAKDVILDSSPETREVEIFELQRKIAGGSGEWEPWLFCPSPYDPLSQPRIAGERPRGTRFFEDVMPPEAWEWSEKKWALDLWSREWVEERIITGVEVETEGERWVYDIYDERDERTGVVDPPVHDKGKQKAAAAKPSWEEGEDGTGRRGDWRRRRWVRLVKRKAVPVQPV
;
A
#
# COMPACT_ATOMS: atom_id res chain seq x y z
N MET A 1 30.86 6.29 22.56
CA MET A 1 30.19 6.69 23.83
C MET A 1 28.76 7.03 23.48
N ASP A 2 27.86 6.97 24.46
CA ASP A 2 26.40 7.26 24.43
C ASP A 2 25.53 6.07 24.89
N ASP A 3 25.72 5.71 26.16
CA ASP A 3 24.76 5.40 27.24
C ASP A 3 23.54 4.47 27.06
N PHE A 4 23.15 4.02 25.88
CA PHE A 4 21.96 3.14 25.73
C PHE A 4 22.25 1.62 25.78
N THR A 5 23.49 1.21 26.02
CA THR A 5 23.91 -0.22 26.01
C THR A 5 24.26 -0.79 27.38
N THR A 6 24.21 0.00 28.46
CA THR A 6 24.86 -0.35 29.74
C THR A 6 23.95 -1.03 30.76
N GLU A 7 22.63 -0.95 30.66
CA GLU A 7 21.70 -1.46 31.70
C GLU A 7 21.31 -2.94 31.59
N ILE A 8 21.54 -3.61 30.45
CA ILE A 8 21.08 -5.01 30.24
C ILE A 8 22.10 -6.05 30.76
N ILE A 9 23.30 -5.64 31.17
CA ILE A 9 24.42 -6.57 31.51
C ILE A 9 24.59 -6.75 33.04
N ALA A 10 23.76 -6.12 33.88
CA ALA A 10 23.97 -6.00 35.32
C ALA A 10 22.96 -6.76 36.23
N SER A 11 22.65 -8.03 35.98
CA SER A 11 21.92 -8.88 36.95
C SER A 11 22.22 -10.38 36.85
N GLY A 12 23.48 -10.77 37.09
CA GLY A 12 23.91 -12.18 37.18
C GLY A 12 24.29 -12.63 38.60
N ARG A 13 23.43 -13.45 39.24
CA ARG A 13 23.72 -14.37 40.36
C ARG A 13 22.49 -15.30 40.56
N ALA A 14 22.52 -16.57 40.94
CA ALA A 14 23.44 -17.72 40.86
C ALA A 14 23.01 -18.70 41.98
N PHE A 15 22.66 -19.95 41.65
CA PHE A 15 22.47 -21.13 42.53
C PHE A 15 21.48 -21.01 43.73
N ASP A 16 20.55 -21.94 43.95
CA ASP A 16 20.88 -23.31 44.44
C ASP A 16 19.79 -24.37 44.13
N SER A 17 20.10 -25.65 44.41
CA SER A 17 19.19 -26.84 44.41
C SER A 17 19.30 -27.53 45.79
N PRO A 18 18.33 -28.35 46.30
CA PRO A 18 17.85 -29.61 45.69
C PRO A 18 16.31 -29.84 45.93
N GLU A 19 15.66 -31.02 45.88
CA GLU A 19 16.05 -32.43 45.68
C GLU A 19 14.89 -33.26 45.02
N SER A 20 14.65 -34.50 45.45
CA SER A 20 13.50 -35.38 45.15
C SER A 20 13.24 -36.29 46.38
N PRO A 21 12.08 -36.97 46.48
CA PRO A 21 12.20 -38.42 46.63
C PRO A 21 11.05 -39.27 46.03
N GLU A 22 11.39 -40.50 45.66
CA GLU A 22 10.45 -41.63 45.51
C GLU A 22 10.33 -42.40 46.85
N ARG A 23 9.19 -43.07 47.12
CA ARG A 23 9.19 -44.49 47.57
C ARG A 23 7.81 -45.17 47.73
N HIS A 24 7.71 -46.34 47.09
CA HIS A 24 7.23 -47.66 47.58
C HIS A 24 5.93 -47.88 48.39
N ARG A 25 5.27 -48.99 48.03
CA ARG A 25 4.12 -49.68 48.68
C ARG A 25 4.45 -50.28 50.06
N HIS A 26 3.40 -50.50 50.87
CA HIS A 26 3.28 -51.70 51.73
C HIS A 26 1.82 -52.21 51.82
N ILE A 27 1.64 -53.42 52.35
CA ILE A 27 0.41 -54.26 52.37
C ILE A 27 0.08 -54.67 53.84
N SER A 28 -1.13 -55.22 54.06
CA SER A 28 -1.64 -55.98 55.24
C SER A 28 -2.24 -55.17 56.42
N ASP A 29 -3.22 -55.65 57.21
CA ASP A 29 -3.89 -56.98 57.25
C ASP A 29 -5.29 -56.99 57.94
N GLY A 30 -6.08 -58.05 57.70
CA GLY A 30 -7.12 -58.72 58.53
C GLY A 30 -8.33 -57.98 59.15
N SER A 31 -9.35 -58.65 59.71
CA SER A 31 -9.97 -60.00 59.50
C SER A 31 -11.13 -60.24 60.52
N HIS A 32 -11.98 -61.27 60.30
CA HIS A 32 -13.05 -61.82 61.19
C HIS A 32 -14.33 -60.95 61.39
N ASP A 33 -15.55 -61.46 61.57
CA ASP A 33 -16.27 -62.72 61.23
C ASP A 33 -17.81 -62.44 61.32
N GLU A 34 -18.83 -63.32 61.20
CA GLU A 34 -18.95 -64.80 61.14
C GLU A 34 -20.16 -65.22 60.24
N GLY A 35 -20.76 -66.42 60.43
CA GLY A 35 -22.05 -66.85 59.83
C GLY A 35 -23.07 -67.29 60.91
N PRO A 36 -24.00 -68.26 60.66
CA PRO A 36 -24.38 -68.88 59.39
C PRO A 36 -25.90 -69.19 59.20
N ALA A 37 -26.23 -69.76 58.03
CA ALA A 37 -27.28 -70.77 57.74
C ALA A 37 -28.80 -70.44 57.75
N VAL A 38 -29.49 -70.79 56.65
CA VAL A 38 -30.46 -71.92 56.50
C VAL A 38 -31.33 -71.73 55.22
N GLU A 39 -31.31 -72.71 54.30
CA GLU A 39 -32.27 -72.92 53.18
C GLU A 39 -33.39 -73.92 53.62
N PRO A 40 -34.47 -74.23 52.86
CA PRO A 40 -34.82 -73.89 51.46
C PRO A 40 -36.25 -73.25 51.38
N GLU A 41 -37.15 -73.34 50.37
CA GLU A 41 -37.25 -74.13 49.13
C GLU A 41 -38.10 -73.42 48.03
N ALA A 42 -38.75 -74.19 47.15
CA ALA A 42 -39.37 -73.81 45.88
C ALA A 42 -40.86 -73.38 45.94
N THR A 43 -41.33 -72.66 44.89
CA THR A 43 -42.30 -73.16 43.89
C THR A 43 -42.78 -72.04 42.94
N THR A 44 -42.81 -72.32 41.62
CA THR A 44 -43.40 -71.45 40.55
C THR A 44 -44.79 -71.99 40.17
N PRO A 45 -45.80 -71.18 39.74
CA PRO A 45 -45.94 -70.79 38.33
C PRO A 45 -46.62 -69.41 38.06
N ALA A 46 -46.88 -69.07 36.78
CA ALA A 46 -47.37 -67.77 36.27
C ALA A 46 -48.87 -67.79 35.81
N PRO A 47 -49.34 -66.91 34.89
CA PRO A 47 -49.87 -65.52 35.00
C PRO A 47 -51.41 -65.47 34.65
N PRO A 48 -52.07 -64.44 34.02
CA PRO A 48 -51.87 -62.98 33.77
C PRO A 48 -53.11 -62.18 34.33
N PRO A 49 -53.88 -61.25 33.65
CA PRO A 49 -53.65 -60.16 32.65
C PRO A 49 -54.34 -58.78 32.98
N ARG A 50 -54.24 -57.78 32.05
CA ARG A 50 -55.05 -56.51 31.88
C ARG A 50 -54.80 -55.34 32.89
N SER A 51 -54.87 -54.04 32.54
CA SER A 51 -54.96 -53.32 31.24
C SER A 51 -54.65 -51.80 31.35
N MET A 52 -53.99 -51.23 30.33
CA MET A 52 -53.98 -49.82 29.86
C MET A 52 -53.90 -48.62 30.84
N THR A 53 -52.82 -47.83 30.75
CA THR A 53 -52.85 -46.41 30.27
C THR A 53 -51.43 -45.86 30.05
N LEU A 54 -51.28 -44.92 29.10
CA LEU A 54 -50.03 -44.21 28.77
C LEU A 54 -50.26 -42.69 28.95
N PRO A 55 -49.22 -41.94 29.34
CA PRO A 55 -48.99 -40.63 28.75
C PRO A 55 -47.58 -40.48 28.17
N GLN A 56 -47.48 -39.65 27.12
CA GLN A 56 -46.24 -39.36 26.40
C GLN A 56 -45.38 -38.34 27.17
N THR A 57 -44.05 -38.41 27.03
CA THR A 57 -43.15 -37.32 27.43
C THR A 57 -42.27 -36.87 26.27
N THR A 58 -42.41 -35.60 25.89
CA THR A 58 -41.56 -34.90 24.93
C THR A 58 -40.68 -33.93 25.68
N GLY A 59 -39.36 -33.94 25.46
CA GLY A 59 -38.47 -32.92 26.04
C GLY A 59 -37.01 -33.33 26.18
N LEU A 60 -36.23 -33.20 25.09
CA LEU A 60 -34.76 -33.16 25.14
C LEU A 60 -34.14 -32.69 23.81
N ARG A 61 -34.76 -33.02 22.66
CA ARG A 61 -34.28 -32.60 21.33
C ARG A 61 -34.49 -31.11 21.01
N GLY A 62 -35.42 -30.43 21.68
CA GLY A 62 -35.70 -29.00 21.46
C GLY A 62 -34.60 -28.05 21.97
N GLY A 63 -33.94 -28.39 23.10
CA GLY A 63 -32.93 -27.53 23.71
C GLY A 63 -31.69 -27.31 22.81
N LEU A 64 -31.23 -28.36 22.13
CA LEU A 64 -30.10 -28.27 21.20
C LEU A 64 -30.43 -27.45 19.94
N ALA A 65 -31.67 -27.49 19.46
CA ALA A 65 -32.13 -26.64 18.36
C ALA A 65 -32.18 -25.16 18.78
N ALA A 66 -32.69 -24.87 19.99
CA ALA A 66 -32.76 -23.52 20.53
C ALA A 66 -31.37 -22.91 20.78
N ILE A 67 -30.40 -23.69 21.27
CA ILE A 67 -29.00 -23.22 21.44
C ILE A 67 -28.36 -22.91 20.08
N ARG A 68 -28.58 -23.75 19.06
CA ARG A 68 -28.10 -23.50 17.69
C ARG A 68 -28.74 -22.26 17.05
N GLN A 69 -30.02 -22.01 17.29
CA GLN A 69 -30.70 -20.79 16.85
C GLN A 69 -30.18 -19.54 17.57
N LYS A 70 -29.92 -19.60 18.88
CA LYS A 70 -29.35 -18.48 19.64
C LYS A 70 -27.95 -18.10 19.12
N ALA A 71 -27.09 -19.08 18.86
CA ALA A 71 -25.80 -18.84 18.22
C ALA A 71 -25.94 -18.14 16.86
N SER A 72 -26.85 -18.61 15.98
CA SER A 72 -27.02 -17.97 14.66
C SER A 72 -27.65 -16.57 14.71
N LEU A 73 -28.37 -16.23 15.79
CA LEU A 73 -28.89 -14.86 16.00
C LEU A 73 -27.80 -13.92 16.53
N GLN A 74 -26.92 -14.42 17.41
CA GLN A 74 -25.73 -13.69 17.84
C GLN A 74 -24.77 -13.46 16.67
N ASP A 75 -24.51 -14.48 15.86
CA ASP A 75 -23.70 -14.35 14.64
C ASP A 75 -24.28 -13.30 13.68
N ARG A 76 -25.61 -13.27 13.48
CA ARG A 76 -26.28 -12.26 12.64
C ARG A 76 -26.22 -10.84 13.20
N LEU A 77 -26.23 -10.68 14.53
CA LEU A 77 -26.06 -9.37 15.18
C LEU A 77 -24.61 -8.87 15.06
N VAL A 78 -23.63 -9.77 15.23
CA VAL A 78 -22.21 -9.49 15.00
C VAL A 78 -21.94 -9.18 13.52
N GLU A 79 -22.53 -9.93 12.60
CA GLU A 79 -22.52 -9.67 11.15
C GLU A 79 -23.09 -8.29 10.82
N LYS A 80 -24.22 -7.90 11.44
CA LYS A 80 -24.82 -6.57 11.23
C LYS A 80 -24.01 -5.43 11.84
N LEU A 81 -23.40 -5.64 13.00
CA LEU A 81 -22.51 -4.64 13.63
C LEU A 81 -21.22 -4.46 12.81
N LEU A 82 -20.62 -5.54 12.29
CA LEU A 82 -19.41 -5.44 11.49
C LEU A 82 -19.66 -4.92 10.07
N GLN A 83 -20.83 -5.20 9.47
CA GLN A 83 -21.30 -4.50 8.25
C GLN A 83 -21.49 -2.98 8.45
N GLN A 84 -21.63 -2.51 9.70
CA GLN A 84 -21.78 -1.09 10.02
C GLN A 84 -20.44 -0.42 10.42
N VAL A 85 -19.38 -1.21 10.67
CA VAL A 85 -18.05 -0.74 11.05
C VAL A 85 -17.07 -0.72 9.86
N ILE A 86 -17.30 -1.55 8.84
CA ILE A 86 -16.63 -1.42 7.55
C ILE A 86 -17.29 -0.25 6.80
N PRO A 87 -16.56 0.82 6.41
CA PRO A 87 -17.13 1.86 5.57
C PRO A 87 -17.67 1.24 4.28
N ALA A 88 -18.91 1.54 3.92
CA ALA A 88 -19.35 1.34 2.54
C ALA A 88 -18.54 2.30 1.67
N ASP A 89 -17.95 1.78 0.60
CA ASP A 89 -17.01 2.49 -0.26
C ASP A 89 -17.51 3.90 -0.57
N LYS A 90 -16.82 4.89 -0.01
CA LYS A 90 -16.93 6.29 -0.38
C LYS A 90 -15.61 6.63 -1.02
N ASP A 91 -15.66 6.95 -2.31
CA ASP A 91 -14.50 7.31 -3.10
C ASP A 91 -13.70 8.42 -2.41
N ASP A 92 -12.57 8.06 -1.83
CA ASP A 92 -11.65 9.02 -1.21
C ASP A 92 -10.76 9.55 -2.35
N PRO A 93 -10.87 10.83 -2.77
CA PRO A 93 -10.24 11.33 -3.99
C PRO A 93 -8.69 11.36 -3.93
N ASN A 94 -8.09 10.94 -2.81
CA ASN A 94 -6.65 10.79 -2.62
C ASN A 94 -6.17 9.33 -2.56
N GLU A 95 -7.04 8.31 -2.71
CA GLU A 95 -6.53 6.95 -2.91
C GLU A 95 -5.81 6.85 -4.26
N VAL A 96 -4.55 6.42 -4.22
CA VAL A 96 -3.77 6.06 -5.42
C VAL A 96 -4.30 4.72 -5.93
N ALA A 97 -5.47 4.76 -6.56
CA ALA A 97 -6.05 3.62 -7.25
C ALA A 97 -5.06 3.19 -8.34
N PHE A 98 -4.47 2.00 -8.19
CA PHE A 98 -3.86 1.28 -9.30
C PHE A 98 -4.92 1.19 -10.38
N ALA A 99 -4.73 1.91 -11.49
CA ALA A 99 -5.75 2.16 -12.49
C ALA A 99 -6.49 0.87 -12.84
N ALA A 100 -7.72 0.75 -12.33
CA ALA A 100 -8.57 -0.38 -12.62
C ALA A 100 -9.00 -0.21 -14.08
N ASP A 101 -8.40 -1.00 -14.97
CA ASP A 101 -8.77 -1.02 -16.38
C ASP A 101 -10.29 -1.12 -16.51
N ASP A 102 -10.90 -0.16 -17.22
CA ASP A 102 -12.34 -0.05 -17.48
C ASP A 102 -12.87 -1.18 -18.40
N HIS A 103 -12.03 -2.20 -18.61
CA HIS A 103 -12.24 -3.41 -19.38
C HIS A 103 -11.89 -4.69 -18.57
N ALA A 104 -11.90 -4.61 -17.24
CA ALA A 104 -11.84 -5.79 -16.39
C ALA A 104 -12.98 -6.77 -16.76
N PRO A 105 -12.68 -8.00 -17.25
CA PRO A 105 -13.71 -8.95 -17.60
C PRO A 105 -14.51 -9.30 -16.34
N THR A 106 -15.84 -9.31 -16.48
CA THR A 106 -16.86 -9.43 -15.42
C THR A 106 -16.29 -10.09 -14.17
N GLN A 107 -15.96 -9.28 -13.15
CA GLN A 107 -15.62 -9.81 -11.83
C GLN A 107 -16.86 -10.56 -11.33
N ALA A 108 -16.89 -11.88 -11.52
CA ALA A 108 -18.01 -12.72 -11.12
C ALA A 108 -18.25 -12.48 -9.63
N GLU A 109 -19.40 -11.87 -9.31
CA GLU A 109 -19.68 -11.19 -8.04
C GLU A 109 -19.12 -11.97 -6.86
N ARG A 110 -17.95 -11.53 -6.38
CA ARG A 110 -17.34 -12.16 -5.21
C ARG A 110 -18.23 -11.80 -4.04
N PRO A 111 -18.83 -12.79 -3.32
CA PRO A 111 -19.86 -12.50 -2.34
C PRO A 111 -19.33 -11.55 -1.27
N ASN A 112 -20.11 -10.50 -0.97
CA ASN A 112 -19.77 -9.47 0.01
C ASN A 112 -19.26 -10.08 1.31
N PHE A 113 -18.31 -9.39 1.94
CA PHE A 113 -17.60 -9.89 3.13
C PHE A 113 -18.57 -10.40 4.20
N ASN A 114 -18.50 -11.70 4.48
CA ASN A 114 -19.33 -12.38 5.47
C ASN A 114 -18.44 -13.20 6.39
N ILE A 115 -18.45 -12.85 7.69
CA ILE A 115 -17.61 -13.46 8.73
C ILE A 115 -17.93 -14.95 8.93
N THR A 116 -19.20 -15.35 8.79
CA THR A 116 -19.57 -16.77 8.90
C THR A 116 -19.00 -17.58 7.72
N THR A 117 -18.97 -16.98 6.53
CA THR A 117 -18.35 -17.55 5.33
C THR A 117 -16.82 -17.56 5.44
N MET A 118 -16.21 -16.50 6.00
CA MET A 118 -14.78 -16.45 6.31
C MET A 118 -14.37 -17.56 7.29
N SER A 119 -15.12 -17.75 8.38
CA SER A 119 -14.88 -18.81 9.37
C SER A 119 -15.03 -20.22 8.78
N TYR A 120 -16.07 -20.45 7.97
CA TYR A 120 -16.25 -21.69 7.22
C TYR A 120 -15.09 -21.96 6.25
N ASN A 121 -14.70 -20.95 5.47
CA ASN A 121 -13.58 -21.04 4.52
C ASN A 121 -12.25 -21.26 5.23
N PHE A 122 -12.01 -20.59 6.37
CA PHE A 122 -10.84 -20.76 7.21
C PHE A 122 -10.72 -22.20 7.74
N ARG A 123 -11.80 -22.77 8.29
CA ARG A 123 -11.81 -24.18 8.73
C ARG A 123 -11.52 -25.13 7.56
N ARG A 124 -12.18 -24.90 6.42
CA ARG A 124 -12.01 -25.67 5.18
C ARG A 124 -10.57 -25.60 4.65
N PHE A 125 -9.93 -24.44 4.75
CA PHE A 125 -8.54 -24.18 4.35
C PHE A 125 -7.55 -24.81 5.33
N ASN A 126 -7.67 -24.53 6.63
CA ASN A 126 -6.80 -25.07 7.69
C ASN A 126 -6.79 -26.61 7.72
N ALA A 127 -7.92 -27.25 7.40
CA ALA A 127 -8.02 -28.70 7.26
C ALA A 127 -7.26 -29.30 6.05
N ARG A 128 -6.78 -28.48 5.10
CA ARG A 128 -6.07 -28.90 3.88
C ARG A 128 -4.63 -28.37 3.79
N ILE A 129 -4.37 -27.17 4.31
CA ILE A 129 -3.09 -26.45 4.15
C ILE A 129 -1.88 -27.21 4.71
N GLY A 130 -2.06 -28.11 5.68
CA GLY A 130 -0.98 -28.90 6.28
C GLY A 130 -0.16 -29.76 5.31
N VAL A 131 -0.62 -30.01 4.08
CA VAL A 131 0.23 -30.62 3.02
C VAL A 131 1.30 -29.62 2.54
N VAL A 132 0.94 -28.34 2.40
CA VAL A 132 1.85 -27.27 1.99
C VAL A 132 2.89 -27.00 3.09
N PHE A 133 2.50 -26.90 4.36
CA PHE A 133 3.47 -26.77 5.46
C PHE A 133 4.41 -27.98 5.57
N LYS A 134 3.93 -29.21 5.31
CA LYS A 134 4.78 -30.41 5.21
C LYS A 134 5.72 -30.37 4.00
N PHE A 135 5.38 -29.66 2.92
CA PHE A 135 6.25 -29.42 1.77
C PHE A 135 7.29 -28.34 2.08
N GLN A 136 6.87 -27.18 2.59
CA GLN A 136 7.74 -26.09 3.05
C GLN A 136 8.82 -26.59 4.01
N ALA A 137 8.44 -27.30 5.09
CA ALA A 137 9.40 -27.86 6.05
C ALA A 137 10.28 -29.01 5.49
N ARG A 138 9.98 -29.55 4.30
CA ARG A 138 10.89 -30.45 3.56
C ARG A 138 11.88 -29.65 2.71
N VAL A 139 11.41 -28.61 2.02
CA VAL A 139 12.25 -27.70 1.23
C VAL A 139 13.26 -27.00 2.14
N GLU A 140 12.81 -26.43 3.25
CA GLU A 140 13.66 -25.80 4.28
C GLU A 140 14.71 -26.76 4.84
N ARG A 141 14.32 -28.01 5.16
CA ARG A 141 15.26 -29.06 5.63
C ARG A 141 16.31 -29.43 4.57
N ILE A 142 15.96 -29.33 3.29
CA ILE A 142 16.93 -29.50 2.21
C ILE A 142 17.83 -28.27 2.19
N LEU A 143 17.30 -27.06 2.00
CA LEU A 143 18.11 -25.83 1.88
C LEU A 143 19.04 -25.56 3.10
N SER A 144 18.67 -26.00 4.30
CA SER A 144 19.49 -25.93 5.53
C SER A 144 20.52 -27.07 5.70
N TRP A 145 20.73 -27.89 4.67
CA TRP A 145 21.73 -28.97 4.62
C TRP A 145 21.61 -30.09 5.68
N HIS A 146 20.44 -30.23 6.32
CA HIS A 146 20.23 -31.22 7.39
C HIS A 146 20.52 -32.68 6.96
N ARG A 147 20.39 -32.99 5.66
CA ARG A 147 20.93 -34.22 5.04
C ARG A 147 21.64 -33.87 3.75
N ALA A 148 22.97 -33.84 3.79
CA ALA A 148 23.81 -33.49 2.63
C ALA A 148 23.53 -34.35 1.38
N SER A 149 23.14 -35.62 1.54
CA SER A 149 22.77 -36.47 0.39
C SER A 149 21.53 -35.99 -0.35
N HIS A 150 20.57 -35.36 0.34
CA HIS A 150 19.35 -34.82 -0.27
C HIS A 150 19.59 -33.46 -0.92
N THR A 151 20.49 -32.62 -0.38
CA THR A 151 20.90 -31.37 -1.04
C THR A 151 21.74 -31.66 -2.28
N LEU A 152 22.73 -32.55 -2.17
CA LEU A 152 23.59 -32.90 -3.30
C LEU A 152 22.81 -33.58 -4.44
N SER A 153 21.77 -34.38 -4.15
CA SER A 153 20.90 -34.91 -5.20
C SER A 153 20.04 -33.83 -5.87
N LEU A 154 19.52 -32.85 -5.11
CA LEU A 154 18.84 -31.68 -5.68
C LEU A 154 19.79 -30.83 -6.53
N LEU A 155 21.00 -30.57 -6.05
CA LEU A 155 22.04 -29.80 -6.74
C LEU A 155 22.57 -30.53 -7.99
N ALA A 156 22.63 -31.86 -7.98
CA ALA A 156 22.94 -32.64 -9.17
C ALA A 156 21.85 -32.48 -10.24
N VAL A 157 20.56 -32.63 -9.88
CA VAL A 157 19.44 -32.38 -10.81
C VAL A 157 19.43 -30.94 -11.32
N TYR A 158 19.65 -29.96 -10.44
CA TYR A 158 19.80 -28.55 -10.80
C TYR A 158 20.97 -28.33 -11.78
N THR A 159 22.10 -29.00 -11.55
CA THR A 159 23.27 -28.94 -12.43
C THR A 159 22.94 -29.43 -13.83
N PHE A 160 22.22 -30.55 -13.96
CA PHE A 160 21.75 -31.02 -15.27
C PHE A 160 20.82 -30.00 -15.95
N VAL A 161 19.88 -29.38 -15.21
CA VAL A 161 18.96 -28.37 -15.78
C VAL A 161 19.67 -27.07 -16.19
N CYS A 162 20.67 -26.61 -15.44
CA CYS A 162 21.47 -25.44 -15.85
C CYS A 162 22.40 -25.74 -17.03
N LEU A 163 22.91 -26.96 -17.12
CA LEU A 163 23.72 -27.39 -18.26
C LEU A 163 22.86 -27.63 -19.51
N ASP A 164 21.68 -28.23 -19.40
CA ASP A 164 20.75 -28.43 -20.51
C ASP A 164 19.35 -27.89 -20.18
N PRO A 165 19.03 -26.64 -20.58
CA PRO A 165 17.76 -26.00 -20.23
C PRO A 165 16.54 -26.65 -20.89
N TYR A 166 16.71 -27.46 -21.94
CA TYR A 166 15.58 -28.20 -22.55
C TYR A 166 14.98 -29.23 -21.59
N LEU A 167 15.74 -29.69 -20.59
CA LEU A 167 15.26 -30.55 -19.52
C LEU A 167 14.14 -29.89 -18.69
N LEU A 168 14.04 -28.56 -18.66
CA LEU A 168 12.98 -27.85 -17.93
C LEU A 168 11.58 -28.20 -18.45
N CYS A 169 11.44 -28.49 -19.76
CA CYS A 169 10.17 -28.95 -20.34
C CYS A 169 9.82 -30.41 -19.95
N VAL A 170 10.83 -31.25 -19.71
CA VAL A 170 10.66 -32.68 -19.36
C VAL A 170 10.47 -32.87 -17.84
N LEU A 171 11.06 -31.98 -17.04
CA LEU A 171 11.10 -32.07 -15.58
C LEU A 171 9.70 -32.14 -14.91
N PRO A 172 8.66 -31.39 -15.33
CA PRO A 172 7.31 -31.56 -14.80
C PRO A 172 6.72 -32.96 -15.02
N VAL A 173 6.97 -33.55 -16.19
CA VAL A 173 6.53 -34.92 -16.51
C VAL A 173 7.29 -35.95 -15.68
N ALA A 174 8.61 -35.77 -15.54
CA ALA A 174 9.44 -36.61 -14.68
C ALA A 174 9.03 -36.53 -13.20
N ILE A 175 8.70 -35.34 -12.68
CA ILE A 175 8.19 -35.17 -11.31
C ILE A 175 6.83 -35.84 -11.13
N LEU A 176 5.90 -35.72 -12.09
CA LEU A 176 4.63 -36.44 -12.03
C LEU A 176 4.84 -37.96 -11.99
N LEU A 177 5.67 -38.50 -12.88
CA LEU A 177 5.94 -39.94 -12.96
C LEU A 177 6.64 -40.46 -11.70
N LEU A 178 7.79 -39.88 -11.35
CA LEU A 178 8.64 -40.35 -10.25
C LEU A 178 8.10 -39.97 -8.86
N GLY A 179 7.46 -38.81 -8.73
CA GLY A 179 7.02 -38.23 -7.46
C GLY A 179 5.55 -38.50 -7.11
N VAL A 180 4.67 -38.72 -8.10
CA VAL A 180 3.23 -38.97 -7.89
C VAL A 180 2.83 -40.37 -8.33
N PHE A 181 3.01 -40.72 -9.60
CA PHE A 181 2.48 -41.97 -10.16
C PHE A 181 3.18 -43.22 -9.61
N ILE A 182 4.52 -43.27 -9.59
CA ILE A 182 5.26 -44.43 -9.06
C ILE A 182 4.98 -44.64 -7.55
N PRO A 183 5.06 -43.62 -6.68
CA PRO A 183 4.72 -43.80 -5.26
C PRO A 183 3.25 -44.18 -5.03
N ALA A 184 2.31 -43.61 -5.80
CA ALA A 184 0.89 -43.98 -5.70
C ALA A 184 0.64 -45.43 -6.18
N PHE A 185 1.36 -45.89 -7.21
CA PHE A 185 1.31 -47.26 -7.69
C PHE A 185 1.87 -48.24 -6.66
N LEU A 186 3.05 -47.96 -6.10
CA LEU A 186 3.68 -48.77 -5.05
C LEU A 186 2.84 -48.82 -3.76
N ALA A 187 2.18 -47.71 -3.40
CA ALA A 187 1.24 -47.69 -2.28
C ALA A 187 -0.02 -48.55 -2.51
N ARG A 188 -0.42 -48.75 -3.78
CA ARG A 188 -1.56 -49.58 -4.19
C ARG A 188 -1.19 -51.06 -4.34
N HIS A 189 0.07 -51.33 -4.68
CA HIS A 189 0.67 -52.66 -4.87
C HIS A 189 1.92 -52.81 -3.98
N PRO A 190 1.78 -52.86 -2.63
CA PRO A 190 2.91 -53.04 -1.74
C PRO A 190 3.62 -54.38 -1.98
N ALA A 191 4.94 -54.40 -1.77
CA ALA A 191 5.70 -55.64 -1.79
C ALA A 191 5.26 -56.57 -0.63
N PRO A 192 5.29 -57.91 -0.80
CA PRO A 192 4.94 -58.84 0.26
C PRO A 192 5.82 -58.64 1.50
N PRO A 193 5.29 -58.87 2.72
CA PRO A 193 6.07 -58.73 3.95
C PRO A 193 7.31 -59.62 3.94
N LYS A 194 8.43 -59.09 4.44
CA LYS A 194 9.65 -59.89 4.65
C LYS A 194 9.33 -61.04 5.61
N GLY A 195 9.62 -62.28 5.20
CA GLY A 195 9.38 -63.49 5.99
C GLY A 195 8.19 -64.36 5.56
N THR A 196 7.50 -64.06 4.46
CA THR A 196 6.62 -65.06 3.80
C THR A 196 7.46 -66.03 2.95
N LEU A 197 6.95 -67.25 2.69
CA LEU A 197 7.62 -68.22 1.82
C LEU A 197 7.95 -67.67 0.41
N SER A 198 7.16 -66.70 -0.06
CA SER A 198 7.38 -65.95 -1.31
C SER A 198 8.65 -65.10 -1.31
N SER A 199 9.08 -64.64 -0.12
CA SER A 199 10.28 -63.82 0.07
C SER A 199 11.57 -64.65 0.14
N GLU A 200 11.49 -65.92 0.57
CA GLU A 200 12.62 -66.85 0.60
C GLU A 200 12.96 -67.39 -0.80
N GLN A 201 11.95 -67.62 -1.63
CA GLN A 201 12.11 -68.22 -2.96
C GLN A 201 12.62 -67.27 -4.06
N ASN A 202 13.06 -66.04 -3.72
CA ASN A 202 13.44 -65.00 -4.69
C ASN A 202 12.39 -64.74 -5.80
N VAL A 203 11.10 -65.00 -5.52
CA VAL A 203 10.02 -64.71 -6.45
C VAL A 203 9.86 -63.19 -6.50
N GLY A 204 10.44 -62.61 -7.56
CA GLY A 204 10.53 -61.16 -7.72
C GLY A 204 9.18 -60.47 -7.59
N TYR A 205 9.22 -59.21 -7.11
CA TYR A 205 8.05 -58.35 -6.98
C TYR A 205 7.21 -58.37 -8.27
N SER A 206 6.05 -59.03 -8.20
CA SER A 206 5.11 -59.16 -9.32
C SER A 206 3.94 -58.22 -9.08
N PRO A 207 3.90 -57.03 -9.71
CA PRO A 207 2.76 -56.11 -9.63
C PRO A 207 1.55 -56.58 -10.45
N ARG A 208 1.59 -57.79 -11.04
CA ARG A 208 0.47 -58.37 -11.81
C ARG A 208 -0.58 -58.94 -10.85
N GLY A 209 -1.61 -58.16 -10.59
CA GLY A 209 -2.78 -58.61 -9.83
C GLY A 209 -3.80 -57.49 -9.60
N PRO A 210 -4.98 -57.80 -9.04
CA PRO A 210 -5.91 -56.79 -8.55
C PRO A 210 -5.27 -55.90 -7.47
N PRO A 211 -5.72 -54.65 -7.29
CA PRO A 211 -5.12 -53.72 -6.34
C PRO A 211 -5.27 -54.20 -4.90
N LEU A 212 -4.17 -54.27 -4.17
CA LEU A 212 -4.09 -54.83 -2.82
C LEU A 212 -4.47 -53.83 -1.72
N ALA A 213 -4.37 -52.53 -2.00
CA ALA A 213 -4.70 -51.45 -1.07
C ALA A 213 -5.69 -50.44 -1.67
N PRO A 214 -6.53 -49.78 -0.85
CA PRO A 214 -7.43 -48.73 -1.31
C PRO A 214 -6.64 -47.51 -1.81
N ALA A 215 -7.22 -46.76 -2.76
CA ALA A 215 -6.57 -45.58 -3.33
C ALA A 215 -6.25 -44.53 -2.25
N ALA A 216 -4.99 -44.10 -2.20
CA ALA A 216 -4.53 -43.08 -1.26
C ALA A 216 -5.21 -41.74 -1.56
N THR A 217 -6.16 -41.35 -0.70
CA THR A 217 -6.87 -40.08 -0.80
C THR A 217 -6.39 -39.14 0.30
N VAL A 218 -6.01 -37.91 -0.07
CA VAL A 218 -5.67 -36.85 0.90
C VAL A 218 -6.96 -36.38 1.56
N LYS A 219 -7.36 -37.06 2.62
CA LYS A 219 -8.53 -36.67 3.42
C LYS A 219 -8.22 -35.37 4.16
N PRO A 220 -9.16 -34.41 4.22
CA PRO A 220 -8.99 -33.23 5.05
C PRO A 220 -8.80 -33.66 6.50
N VAL A 221 -7.90 -32.96 7.20
CA VAL A 221 -7.61 -33.18 8.61
C VAL A 221 -8.90 -32.99 9.42
N LYS A 222 -9.18 -33.90 10.36
CA LYS A 222 -10.35 -33.79 11.24
C LYS A 222 -10.31 -32.47 11.99
N GLU A 223 -11.40 -31.73 11.96
CA GLU A 223 -11.56 -30.50 12.74
C GLU A 223 -11.32 -30.80 14.24
N LEU A 224 -10.67 -29.88 14.96
CA LEU A 224 -10.24 -30.04 16.36
C LEU A 224 -9.22 -31.16 16.64
N SER A 225 -8.62 -31.79 15.62
CA SER A 225 -7.51 -32.73 15.84
C SER A 225 -6.17 -32.02 16.14
N LYS A 226 -5.19 -32.75 16.68
CA LYS A 226 -3.84 -32.23 16.95
C LYS A 226 -3.19 -31.61 15.69
N ASP A 227 -3.38 -32.23 14.53
CA ASP A 227 -2.87 -31.71 13.25
C ASP A 227 -3.61 -30.44 12.81
N PHE A 228 -4.90 -30.29 13.14
CA PHE A 228 -5.66 -29.07 12.85
C PHE A 228 -5.16 -27.88 13.68
N PHE A 229 -4.86 -28.09 14.96
CA PHE A 229 -4.25 -27.07 15.81
C PHE A 229 -2.80 -26.76 15.44
N ARG A 230 -2.04 -27.77 14.98
CA ARG A 230 -0.71 -27.54 14.43
C ARG A 230 -0.76 -26.66 13.17
N ASN A 231 -1.60 -27.02 12.19
CA ASN A 231 -1.77 -26.21 10.99
C ASN A 231 -2.20 -24.77 11.32
N MET A 232 -3.02 -24.58 12.37
CA MET A 232 -3.46 -23.26 12.80
C MET A 232 -2.30 -22.40 13.34
N ARG A 233 -1.37 -23.01 14.11
CA ARG A 233 -0.14 -22.34 14.56
C ARG A 233 0.81 -22.05 13.40
N ASP A 234 1.05 -23.05 12.56
CA ASP A 234 1.92 -22.91 11.38
C ASP A 234 1.37 -21.81 10.43
N LEU A 235 0.05 -21.65 10.35
CA LEU A 235 -0.63 -20.57 9.63
C LEU A 235 -0.48 -19.19 10.29
N GLN A 236 -0.63 -19.09 11.62
CA GLN A 236 -0.42 -17.82 12.34
C GLN A 236 1.00 -17.31 12.13
N ASN A 237 2.01 -18.18 12.27
CA ASN A 237 3.39 -17.83 12.00
C ASN A 237 3.59 -17.42 10.54
N SER A 238 3.03 -18.17 9.58
CA SER A 238 3.13 -17.83 8.16
C SER A 238 2.45 -16.51 7.77
N MET A 239 1.44 -16.04 8.53
CA MET A 239 0.82 -14.73 8.35
C MET A 239 1.74 -13.62 8.86
N ASP A 240 2.37 -13.82 10.02
CA ASP A 240 3.36 -12.89 10.58
C ASP A 240 4.64 -12.80 9.72
N ASP A 241 5.17 -13.95 9.28
CA ASP A 241 6.31 -14.06 8.35
C ASP A 241 6.03 -13.31 7.03
N PHE A 242 4.79 -13.39 6.53
CA PHE A 242 4.38 -12.67 5.32
C PHE A 242 4.36 -11.16 5.55
N SER A 243 3.72 -10.68 6.62
CA SER A 243 3.67 -9.25 6.94
C SER A 243 5.08 -8.68 7.17
N GLN A 244 5.90 -9.33 8.01
CA GLN A 244 7.29 -8.92 8.22
C GLN A 244 8.11 -8.95 6.93
N GLY A 245 7.86 -9.91 6.03
CA GLY A 245 8.53 -10.00 4.74
C GLY A 245 8.11 -8.86 3.80
N HIS A 246 6.82 -8.59 3.71
CA HIS A 246 6.23 -7.48 2.97
C HIS A 246 6.80 -6.13 3.45
N ASP A 247 6.78 -5.89 4.76
CA ASP A 247 7.20 -4.60 5.34
C ASP A 247 8.71 -4.35 5.15
N LYS A 248 9.54 -5.42 5.18
CA LYS A 248 10.97 -5.34 4.81
C LYS A 248 11.17 -5.04 3.32
N VAL A 249 10.36 -5.62 2.45
CA VAL A 249 10.39 -5.35 1.00
C VAL A 249 9.94 -3.92 0.71
N VAL A 250 8.89 -3.44 1.37
CA VAL A 250 8.40 -2.05 1.29
C VAL A 250 9.48 -1.08 1.79
N ALA A 251 10.03 -1.29 2.99
CA ALA A 251 11.07 -0.43 3.56
C ALA A 251 12.37 -0.41 2.74
N PHE A 252 12.64 -1.43 1.93
CA PHE A 252 13.80 -1.47 1.04
C PHE A 252 13.53 -0.87 -0.35
N LEU A 253 12.38 -1.19 -0.96
CA LEU A 253 12.06 -0.73 -2.32
C LEU A 253 11.47 0.68 -2.33
N VAL A 254 10.47 0.97 -1.49
CA VAL A 254 9.69 2.21 -1.60
C VAL A 254 10.55 3.48 -1.49
N PRO A 255 11.49 3.63 -0.53
CA PRO A 255 12.33 4.84 -0.48
C PRO A 255 13.20 5.04 -1.73
N VAL A 256 13.48 3.95 -2.44
CA VAL A 256 14.38 3.90 -3.59
C VAL A 256 13.63 4.03 -4.93
N THR A 257 12.36 3.60 -4.99
CA THR A 257 11.52 3.63 -6.21
C THR A 257 10.44 4.72 -6.23
N ASN A 258 10.09 5.29 -5.08
CA ASN A 258 9.01 6.28 -4.94
C ASN A 258 9.48 7.74 -5.09
N PHE A 259 10.73 7.99 -5.47
CA PHE A 259 11.31 9.34 -5.62
C PHE A 259 11.21 10.21 -4.35
N SER A 260 11.14 9.59 -3.16
CA SER A 260 11.17 10.31 -1.88
C SER A 260 12.51 11.00 -1.62
N ASP A 261 13.59 10.40 -2.14
CA ASP A 261 14.84 11.10 -2.44
C ASP A 261 14.96 11.11 -3.97
N GLU A 262 14.57 12.23 -4.58
CA GLU A 262 14.49 12.38 -6.03
C GLU A 262 15.87 12.19 -6.69
N ALA A 263 16.94 12.59 -5.99
CA ALA A 263 18.31 12.50 -6.48
C ALA A 263 18.81 11.04 -6.46
N LEU A 264 18.57 10.31 -5.36
CA LEU A 264 18.90 8.88 -5.26
C LEU A 264 18.09 8.03 -6.24
N SER A 265 16.77 8.23 -6.33
CA SER A 265 15.91 7.49 -7.26
C SER A 265 16.28 7.78 -8.71
N SER A 266 16.59 9.03 -9.07
CA SER A 266 17.02 9.39 -10.43
C SER A 266 18.40 8.81 -10.77
N ALA A 267 19.35 8.85 -9.83
CA ALA A 267 20.65 8.20 -9.99
C ALA A 267 20.51 6.71 -10.25
N LEU A 268 19.71 6.00 -9.43
CA LEU A 268 19.47 4.57 -9.63
C LEU A 268 18.78 4.29 -10.97
N PHE A 269 17.79 5.09 -11.37
CA PHE A 269 17.13 4.97 -12.67
C PHE A 269 18.14 5.05 -13.83
N LEU A 270 19.05 6.03 -13.80
CA LEU A 270 20.10 6.17 -14.81
C LEU A 270 21.05 4.98 -14.84
N PHE A 271 21.50 4.50 -13.68
CA PHE A 271 22.36 3.31 -13.59
C PHE A 271 21.65 2.03 -14.07
N LEU A 272 20.38 1.84 -13.74
CA LEU A 272 19.59 0.69 -14.21
C LEU A 272 19.31 0.78 -15.72
N PHE A 273 19.05 1.97 -16.26
CA PHE A 273 18.80 2.18 -17.69
C PHE A 273 20.07 1.92 -18.52
N ALA A 274 21.20 2.56 -18.15
CA ALA A 274 22.49 2.33 -18.79
C ALA A 274 22.96 0.88 -18.63
N GLY A 275 22.77 0.29 -17.44
CA GLY A 275 23.02 -1.11 -17.17
C GLY A 275 22.17 -2.06 -18.02
N GLY A 276 20.89 -1.73 -18.26
CA GLY A 276 19.99 -2.49 -19.14
C GLY A 276 20.41 -2.48 -20.60
N ILE A 277 20.86 -1.32 -21.11
CA ILE A 277 21.44 -1.20 -22.46
C ILE A 277 22.73 -2.03 -22.55
N PHE A 278 23.64 -1.87 -21.59
CA PHE A 278 24.89 -2.63 -21.54
C PHE A 278 24.64 -4.14 -21.48
N MET A 279 23.72 -4.59 -20.61
CA MET A 279 23.38 -6.01 -20.47
C MET A 279 22.73 -6.58 -21.72
N THR A 280 21.94 -5.80 -22.47
CA THR A 280 21.37 -6.25 -23.75
C THR A 280 22.45 -6.55 -24.79
N ILE A 281 23.51 -5.75 -24.83
CA ILE A 281 24.67 -5.96 -25.70
C ILE A 281 25.54 -7.12 -25.18
N ALA A 282 25.85 -7.12 -23.88
CA ALA A 282 26.71 -8.12 -23.24
C ALA A 282 26.05 -9.51 -23.13
N ALA A 283 24.73 -9.63 -23.24
CA ALA A 283 24.00 -10.88 -23.04
C ALA A 283 24.47 -12.04 -23.93
N GLN A 284 24.97 -11.77 -25.13
CA GLN A 284 25.48 -12.84 -26.01
C GLN A 284 26.89 -13.32 -25.63
N LEU A 285 27.66 -12.50 -24.90
CA LEU A 285 29.00 -12.84 -24.41
C LEU A 285 28.96 -13.60 -23.08
N LEU A 286 27.88 -13.47 -22.32
CA LEU A 286 27.74 -14.04 -20.98
C LEU A 286 27.37 -15.53 -21.03
N PRO A 287 28.13 -16.42 -20.37
CA PRO A 287 27.84 -17.85 -20.34
C PRO A 287 26.72 -18.19 -19.34
N TRP A 288 25.48 -17.80 -19.65
CA TRP A 288 24.30 -17.92 -18.77
C TRP A 288 24.14 -19.28 -18.08
N ARG A 289 24.39 -20.38 -18.80
CA ARG A 289 24.35 -21.77 -18.27
C ARG A 289 25.24 -21.92 -17.02
N PHE A 290 26.46 -21.38 -17.08
CA PHE A 290 27.41 -21.42 -15.96
C PHE A 290 27.12 -20.35 -14.91
N ILE A 291 26.60 -19.18 -15.29
CA ILE A 291 26.19 -18.13 -14.34
C ILE A 291 25.05 -18.63 -13.45
N PHE A 292 23.99 -19.21 -14.02
CA PHE A 292 22.91 -19.80 -13.25
C PHE A 292 23.38 -20.99 -12.41
N LEU A 293 24.22 -21.87 -12.98
CA LEU A 293 24.80 -22.99 -12.24
C LEU A 293 25.55 -22.52 -10.99
N LEU A 294 26.54 -21.63 -11.15
CA LEU A 294 27.36 -21.12 -10.04
C LEU A 294 26.52 -20.30 -9.07
N GLY A 295 25.57 -19.50 -9.56
CA GLY A 295 24.65 -18.71 -8.74
C GLY A 295 23.77 -19.57 -7.85
N GLY A 296 23.11 -20.61 -8.40
CA GLY A 296 22.27 -21.51 -7.61
C GLY A 296 23.09 -22.37 -6.63
N TRP A 297 24.27 -22.84 -7.03
CA TRP A 297 25.22 -23.51 -6.12
C TRP A 297 25.68 -22.59 -4.98
N ALA A 298 25.95 -21.31 -5.27
CA ALA A 298 26.29 -20.32 -4.26
C ALA A 298 25.09 -20.09 -3.31
N VAL A 299 23.89 -19.79 -3.83
CA VAL A 299 22.69 -19.56 -3.01
C VAL A 299 22.40 -20.72 -2.06
N VAL A 300 22.40 -21.97 -2.54
CA VAL A 300 22.18 -23.12 -1.66
C VAL A 300 23.38 -23.36 -0.75
N GLY A 301 24.62 -23.16 -1.24
CA GLY A 301 25.84 -23.29 -0.43
C GLY A 301 25.93 -22.30 0.73
N MET A 302 25.44 -21.06 0.56
CA MET A 302 25.33 -20.06 1.62
C MET A 302 24.40 -20.51 2.75
N GLY A 303 23.38 -21.34 2.45
CA GLY A 303 22.50 -21.96 3.45
C GLY A 303 23.16 -23.04 4.32
N HIS A 304 24.40 -23.44 4.05
CA HIS A 304 25.11 -24.41 4.88
C HIS A 304 25.57 -23.77 6.22
N PRO A 305 25.27 -24.34 7.39
CA PRO A 305 25.45 -23.68 8.69
C PRO A 305 26.91 -23.36 9.07
N TYR A 306 27.90 -23.95 8.41
CA TYR A 306 29.30 -23.52 8.54
C TYR A 306 29.64 -22.34 7.62
N VAL A 307 29.12 -22.35 6.38
CA VAL A 307 29.35 -21.29 5.39
C VAL A 307 28.61 -20.01 5.78
N ALA A 308 27.36 -20.12 6.25
CA ALA A 308 26.60 -18.99 6.80
C ALA A 308 27.35 -18.28 7.95
N ARG A 309 28.00 -19.04 8.85
CA ARG A 309 28.80 -18.46 9.95
C ARG A 309 30.07 -17.79 9.43
N LEU A 310 30.81 -18.41 8.50
CA LEU A 310 31.98 -17.78 7.87
C LEU A 310 31.61 -16.52 7.09
N LEU A 311 30.47 -16.52 6.39
CA LEU A 311 29.97 -15.35 5.67
C LEU A 311 29.51 -14.24 6.61
N ALA A 312 28.86 -14.55 7.73
CA ALA A 312 28.50 -13.55 8.73
C ALA A 312 29.74 -12.84 9.32
N VAL A 313 30.81 -13.60 9.60
CA VAL A 313 32.11 -13.04 10.04
C VAL A 313 32.76 -12.22 8.92
N ALA A 314 32.90 -12.78 7.71
CA ALA A 314 33.52 -12.09 6.58
C ALA A 314 32.76 -10.83 6.13
N HIS A 315 31.43 -10.84 6.20
CA HIS A 315 30.59 -9.68 5.91
C HIS A 315 30.83 -8.57 6.94
N ARG A 316 30.86 -8.91 8.24
CA ARG A 316 31.15 -7.94 9.30
C ARG A 316 32.57 -7.34 9.21
N GLU A 317 33.57 -8.17 8.89
CA GLU A 317 34.97 -7.72 8.84
C GLU A 317 35.34 -6.98 7.56
N ARG A 318 34.79 -7.38 6.40
CA ARG A 318 35.24 -6.90 5.08
C ARG A 318 34.17 -6.16 4.29
N LEU A 319 32.92 -6.64 4.30
CA LEU A 319 31.86 -6.06 3.48
C LEU A 319 31.28 -4.80 4.13
N GLN A 320 30.97 -4.79 5.43
CA GLN A 320 30.47 -3.59 6.13
C GLN A 320 31.32 -2.32 5.92
N PRO A 321 32.65 -2.31 6.06
CA PRO A 321 33.45 -1.11 5.79
C PRO A 321 33.50 -0.74 4.30
N GLN A 322 33.40 -1.73 3.40
CA GLN A 322 33.34 -1.47 1.95
C GLN A 322 31.97 -0.92 1.52
N GLU A 323 30.88 -1.44 2.08
CA GLU A 323 29.50 -0.97 1.87
C GLU A 323 29.33 0.46 2.41
N ALA A 324 29.84 0.76 3.61
CA ALA A 324 29.84 2.12 4.15
C ALA A 324 30.64 3.10 3.28
N LYS A 325 31.80 2.66 2.74
CA LYS A 325 32.61 3.46 1.82
C LYS A 325 31.93 3.64 0.44
N ALA A 326 31.25 2.60 -0.06
CA ALA A 326 30.53 2.65 -1.33
C ALA A 326 29.28 3.54 -1.24
N ARG A 327 28.53 3.47 -0.12
CA ARG A 327 27.41 4.38 0.18
C ARG A 327 27.87 5.82 0.26
N SER A 328 28.82 6.12 1.15
CA SER A 328 29.35 7.49 1.27
C SER A 328 29.92 8.03 -0.04
N TRP A 329 30.56 7.22 -0.89
CA TRP A 329 30.98 7.63 -2.24
C TRP A 329 29.80 7.91 -3.18
N LEU A 330 28.75 7.10 -3.12
CA LEU A 330 27.53 7.27 -3.92
C LEU A 330 26.74 8.51 -3.48
N ASP A 331 26.59 8.71 -2.16
CA ASP A 331 25.96 9.90 -1.56
C ASP A 331 26.75 11.18 -1.96
N ASP A 332 28.09 11.13 -1.86
CA ASP A 332 29.00 12.18 -2.32
C ASP A 332 28.93 12.47 -3.82
N TRP A 333 28.55 11.48 -4.63
CA TRP A 333 28.43 11.60 -6.08
C TRP A 333 27.08 12.20 -6.45
N ILE A 334 25.99 11.68 -5.86
CA ILE A 334 24.64 12.20 -6.01
C ILE A 334 24.61 13.70 -5.63
N ALA A 335 25.15 14.06 -4.46
CA ALA A 335 25.17 15.44 -3.98
C ALA A 335 25.98 16.43 -4.85
N LYS A 336 26.83 15.95 -5.76
CA LYS A 336 27.66 16.79 -6.65
C LYS A 336 27.13 16.86 -8.07
N ASP A 337 26.75 15.71 -8.63
CA ASP A 337 26.44 15.57 -10.06
C ASP A 337 24.92 15.53 -10.35
N VAL A 338 24.07 15.32 -9.33
CA VAL A 338 22.61 15.20 -9.46
C VAL A 338 21.92 16.48 -8.96
N ILE A 339 22.16 17.59 -9.66
CA ILE A 339 21.55 18.89 -9.37
C ILE A 339 20.13 18.92 -9.95
N LEU A 340 19.13 18.58 -9.13
CA LEU A 340 17.71 18.67 -9.50
C LEU A 340 17.02 19.97 -9.04
N ASP A 341 17.73 20.87 -8.36
CA ASP A 341 17.22 22.20 -7.99
C ASP A 341 17.00 23.07 -9.25
N SER A 342 15.87 22.86 -9.93
CA SER A 342 15.30 23.87 -10.80
C SER A 342 15.09 25.13 -9.97
N SER A 343 15.58 26.28 -10.45
CA SER A 343 15.38 27.56 -9.77
C SER A 343 13.89 27.72 -9.42
N PRO A 344 13.51 27.95 -8.14
CA PRO A 344 12.12 27.97 -7.72
C PRO A 344 11.28 28.85 -8.63
N GLU A 345 10.19 28.30 -9.17
CA GLU A 345 9.36 29.01 -10.14
C GLU A 345 9.02 30.41 -9.61
N THR A 346 9.44 31.45 -10.34
CA THR A 346 9.15 32.84 -10.00
C THR A 346 8.02 33.34 -10.88
N ARG A 347 7.01 33.95 -10.26
CA ARG A 347 5.90 34.62 -10.96
C ARG A 347 5.71 36.02 -10.42
N GLU A 348 5.19 36.91 -11.26
CA GLU A 348 4.74 38.23 -10.84
C GLU A 348 3.31 38.12 -10.28
N VAL A 349 3.08 38.72 -9.12
CA VAL A 349 1.73 38.96 -8.59
C VAL A 349 1.41 40.43 -8.75
N GLU A 350 0.26 40.71 -9.35
CA GLU A 350 -0.28 42.06 -9.50
C GLU A 350 -1.35 42.36 -8.44
N ILE A 351 -1.42 43.62 -8.03
CA ILE A 351 -2.52 44.16 -7.23
C ILE A 351 -2.82 45.59 -7.68
N PHE A 352 -4.09 45.96 -7.65
CA PHE A 352 -4.56 47.27 -8.07
C PHE A 352 -4.90 48.12 -6.85
N GLU A 353 -4.27 49.28 -6.71
CA GLU A 353 -4.68 50.28 -5.73
C GLU A 353 -5.84 51.07 -6.30
N LEU A 354 -7.00 51.02 -5.63
CA LEU A 354 -8.19 51.77 -6.00
C LEU A 354 -8.29 53.02 -5.13
N GLN A 355 -8.56 54.16 -5.77
CA GLN A 355 -8.95 55.39 -5.10
C GLN A 355 -10.27 55.91 -5.67
N ARG A 356 -11.07 56.54 -4.80
CA ARG A 356 -12.38 57.07 -5.14
C ARG A 356 -12.39 58.59 -4.94
N LYS A 357 -13.03 59.31 -5.86
CA LYS A 357 -13.20 60.76 -5.78
C LYS A 357 -14.17 61.13 -4.65
N ILE A 358 -13.82 62.14 -3.85
CA ILE A 358 -14.68 62.58 -2.74
C ILE A 358 -15.93 63.28 -3.28
N ALA A 359 -17.11 62.82 -2.82
CA ALA A 359 -18.39 63.44 -3.14
C ALA A 359 -18.53 64.79 -2.43
N GLY A 360 -18.25 65.88 -3.15
CA GLY A 360 -18.27 67.24 -2.58
C GLY A 360 -17.63 68.34 -3.44
N GLY A 361 -17.01 67.98 -4.57
CA GLY A 361 -16.50 68.96 -5.54
C GLY A 361 -15.08 69.47 -5.30
N SER A 362 -14.38 69.03 -4.25
CA SER A 362 -12.95 69.35 -4.03
C SER A 362 -12.02 68.73 -5.07
N GLY A 363 -12.47 67.68 -5.77
CA GLY A 363 -11.66 66.94 -6.75
C GLY A 363 -10.63 66.00 -6.14
N GLU A 364 -10.57 65.90 -4.82
CA GLU A 364 -9.63 65.07 -4.06
C GLU A 364 -9.96 63.57 -4.16
N TRP A 365 -8.92 62.74 -4.04
CA TRP A 365 -9.00 61.29 -4.13
C TRP A 365 -8.78 60.64 -2.77
N GLU A 366 -9.73 59.83 -2.33
CA GLU A 366 -9.66 59.04 -1.10
C GLU A 366 -9.09 57.63 -1.41
N PRO A 367 -8.05 57.15 -0.70
CA PRO A 367 -7.56 55.78 -0.84
C PRO A 367 -8.58 54.78 -0.32
N TRP A 368 -8.97 53.82 -1.16
CA TRP A 368 -10.10 52.93 -0.87
C TRP A 368 -9.66 51.53 -0.42
N LEU A 369 -9.08 50.74 -1.34
CA LEU A 369 -8.68 49.34 -1.14
C LEU A 369 -7.59 48.93 -2.15
N PHE A 370 -6.82 47.90 -1.81
CA PHE A 370 -5.97 47.15 -2.73
C PHE A 370 -6.67 45.86 -3.16
N CYS A 371 -6.90 45.69 -4.47
CA CYS A 371 -7.75 44.64 -5.03
C CYS A 371 -6.99 43.76 -6.03
N PRO A 372 -7.28 42.44 -6.09
CA PRO A 372 -6.65 41.53 -7.04
C PRO A 372 -7.16 41.70 -8.48
N SER A 373 -8.14 42.58 -8.72
CA SER A 373 -8.68 42.90 -10.04
C SER A 373 -8.78 44.42 -10.25
N PRO A 374 -8.79 44.91 -11.50
CA PRO A 374 -8.73 46.35 -11.79
C PRO A 374 -9.95 47.15 -11.34
N TYR A 375 -11.10 46.50 -11.12
CA TYR A 375 -12.40 47.15 -10.89
C TYR A 375 -12.72 48.19 -11.98
N ASP A 376 -12.56 47.76 -13.24
CA ASP A 376 -12.91 48.52 -14.42
C ASP A 376 -14.45 48.71 -14.57
N PRO A 377 -14.91 49.66 -15.42
CA PRO A 377 -16.32 49.94 -15.62
C PRO A 377 -17.18 48.74 -16.05
N LEU A 378 -16.60 47.77 -16.75
CA LEU A 378 -17.30 46.58 -17.25
C LEU A 378 -17.17 45.36 -16.33
N SER A 379 -16.37 45.45 -15.26
CA SER A 379 -16.20 44.35 -14.32
C SER A 379 -17.53 43.96 -13.67
N GLN A 380 -17.76 42.66 -13.52
CA GLN A 380 -18.97 42.12 -12.87
C GLN A 380 -19.34 42.81 -11.54
N PRO A 381 -18.43 43.02 -10.56
CA PRO A 381 -18.79 43.69 -9.31
C PRO A 381 -19.14 45.18 -9.53
N ARG A 382 -18.61 45.85 -10.55
CA ARG A 382 -18.95 47.23 -10.88
C ARG A 382 -20.35 47.34 -11.49
N ILE A 383 -20.69 46.44 -12.41
CA ILE A 383 -22.05 46.34 -13.01
C ILE A 383 -23.10 45.95 -11.95
N ALA A 384 -22.75 45.05 -11.04
CA ALA A 384 -23.64 44.60 -9.96
C ALA A 384 -23.78 45.60 -8.79
N GLY A 385 -23.00 46.69 -8.78
CA GLY A 385 -22.95 47.64 -7.64
C GLY A 385 -22.32 47.04 -6.38
N GLU A 386 -21.58 45.94 -6.49
CA GLU A 386 -20.88 45.30 -5.37
C GLU A 386 -19.63 46.08 -4.98
N ARG A 387 -19.32 46.05 -3.68
CA ARG A 387 -18.07 46.61 -3.15
C ARG A 387 -16.88 45.76 -3.63
N PRO A 388 -15.79 46.36 -4.12
CA PRO A 388 -14.59 45.61 -4.50
C PRO A 388 -14.00 44.90 -3.27
N ARG A 389 -13.49 43.68 -3.50
CA ARG A 389 -12.85 42.84 -2.46
C ARG A 389 -11.36 43.11 -2.43
N GLY A 390 -10.79 43.28 -1.24
CA GLY A 390 -9.41 43.71 -1.09
C GLY A 390 -9.02 44.03 0.35
N THR A 391 -7.76 44.42 0.55
CA THR A 391 -7.22 44.87 1.85
C THR A 391 -7.12 46.40 1.88
N ARG A 392 -6.86 46.99 3.06
CA ARG A 392 -6.67 48.45 3.20
C ARG A 392 -5.21 48.87 3.11
N PHE A 393 -4.28 48.00 3.48
CA PHE A 393 -2.86 48.28 3.47
C PHE A 393 -2.09 47.24 2.64
N PHE A 394 -0.93 47.64 2.10
CA PHE A 394 0.01 46.74 1.39
C PHE A 394 0.55 45.61 2.28
N GLU A 395 0.64 45.85 3.59
CA GLU A 395 1.17 44.90 4.57
C GLU A 395 0.21 43.72 4.81
N ASP A 396 -1.09 43.93 4.63
CA ASP A 396 -2.12 42.91 4.71
C ASP A 396 -2.11 41.95 3.50
N VAL A 397 -1.40 42.29 2.42
CA VAL A 397 -1.42 41.53 1.17
C VAL A 397 -0.57 40.26 1.30
N MET A 398 -1.25 39.14 1.55
CA MET A 398 -0.62 37.82 1.58
C MET A 398 -0.25 37.34 0.17
N PRO A 399 0.84 36.56 0.02
CA PRO A 399 1.13 35.88 -1.24
C PRO A 399 0.07 34.80 -1.51
N PRO A 400 -0.13 34.38 -2.78
CA PRO A 400 -1.05 33.30 -3.12
C PRO A 400 -0.75 31.97 -2.40
N GLU A 401 -1.74 31.08 -2.34
CA GLU A 401 -1.59 29.77 -1.71
C GLU A 401 -0.47 28.94 -2.37
N ALA A 402 0.39 28.32 -1.55
CA ALA A 402 1.65 27.68 -1.96
C ALA A 402 2.77 28.61 -2.52
N TRP A 403 2.62 29.94 -2.46
CA TRP A 403 3.65 30.91 -2.84
C TRP A 403 4.18 31.71 -1.63
N GLU A 404 5.38 32.27 -1.77
CA GLU A 404 5.97 33.23 -0.84
C GLU A 404 6.59 34.42 -1.59
N TRP A 405 6.67 35.57 -0.92
CA TRP A 405 7.28 36.77 -1.50
C TRP A 405 8.79 36.54 -1.72
N SER A 406 9.24 36.70 -2.97
CA SER A 406 10.67 36.69 -3.33
C SER A 406 11.31 38.04 -2.96
N GLU A 407 10.59 39.13 -3.22
CA GLU A 407 11.05 40.50 -2.98
C GLU A 407 10.48 41.11 -1.69
N LYS A 408 11.15 42.15 -1.18
CA LYS A 408 10.74 42.85 0.06
C LYS A 408 9.76 44.01 -0.14
N LYS A 409 9.63 44.53 -1.36
CA LYS A 409 8.85 45.74 -1.67
C LYS A 409 7.95 45.48 -2.87
N TRP A 410 6.85 46.22 -2.95
CA TRP A 410 6.05 46.34 -4.17
C TRP A 410 6.72 47.34 -5.12
N ALA A 411 6.70 47.04 -6.41
CA ALA A 411 7.11 47.95 -7.48
C ALA A 411 5.86 48.53 -8.17
N LEU A 412 5.92 49.82 -8.52
CA LEU A 412 4.88 50.44 -9.35
C LEU A 412 5.07 49.96 -10.79
N ASP A 413 4.00 49.52 -11.44
CA ASP A 413 4.04 49.22 -12.86
C ASP A 413 4.08 50.52 -13.68
N LEU A 414 5.10 50.66 -14.52
CA LEU A 414 5.29 51.82 -15.40
C LEU A 414 4.54 51.66 -16.74
N TRP A 415 4.15 50.43 -17.10
CA TRP A 415 3.50 50.08 -18.35
C TRP A 415 1.97 50.15 -18.23
N SER A 416 1.46 51.27 -17.70
CA SER A 416 0.02 51.51 -17.49
C SER A 416 -0.84 51.30 -18.74
N ARG A 417 -0.27 51.55 -19.91
CA ARG A 417 -0.86 51.25 -21.22
C ARG A 417 -1.01 49.73 -21.42
N GLU A 418 0.08 48.97 -21.33
CA GLU A 418 0.15 47.57 -21.80
C GLU A 418 -0.89 46.67 -21.14
N TRP A 419 -1.08 46.76 -19.81
CA TRP A 419 -2.07 45.95 -19.12
C TRP A 419 -3.53 46.36 -19.41
N VAL A 420 -3.77 47.63 -19.78
CA VAL A 420 -5.07 48.14 -20.24
C VAL A 420 -5.38 47.63 -21.64
N GLU A 421 -4.40 47.62 -22.56
CA GLU A 421 -4.60 47.11 -23.92
C GLU A 421 -4.75 45.58 -23.92
N GLU A 422 -3.92 44.86 -23.14
CA GLU A 422 -3.96 43.39 -22.97
C GLU A 422 -5.32 42.90 -22.45
N ARG A 423 -5.88 43.60 -21.44
CA ARG A 423 -7.18 43.26 -20.83
C ARG A 423 -8.37 43.88 -21.57
N ILE A 424 -8.13 44.64 -22.66
CA ILE A 424 -9.14 45.33 -23.46
C ILE A 424 -10.06 46.20 -22.56
N ILE A 425 -9.46 46.95 -21.65
CA ILE A 425 -10.21 47.78 -20.70
C ILE A 425 -10.62 49.09 -21.37
N THR A 426 -11.92 49.34 -21.37
CA THR A 426 -12.58 50.33 -22.22
C THR A 426 -13.27 51.43 -21.39
N GLY A 427 -13.34 52.66 -21.89
CA GLY A 427 -13.92 53.80 -21.15
C GLY A 427 -13.00 54.33 -20.05
N VAL A 428 -11.69 54.28 -20.28
CA VAL A 428 -10.66 54.69 -19.31
C VAL A 428 -9.64 55.66 -19.93
N GLU A 429 -9.13 56.56 -19.10
CA GLU A 429 -8.06 57.50 -19.44
C GLU A 429 -6.77 57.02 -18.77
N VAL A 430 -5.71 56.81 -19.56
CA VAL A 430 -4.41 56.31 -19.08
C VAL A 430 -3.43 57.46 -18.93
N GLU A 431 -2.95 57.67 -17.70
CA GLU A 431 -1.91 58.63 -17.35
C GLU A 431 -0.53 58.05 -17.75
N THR A 432 0.15 58.70 -18.69
CA THR A 432 1.46 58.26 -19.21
C THR A 432 2.65 59.07 -18.70
N GLU A 433 2.42 60.05 -17.83
CA GLU A 433 3.44 60.80 -17.08
C GLU A 433 3.03 60.93 -15.60
N GLY A 434 3.97 60.85 -14.65
CA GLY A 434 3.65 60.89 -13.21
C GLY A 434 3.40 59.53 -12.57
N GLU A 435 2.30 59.37 -11.83
CA GLU A 435 2.02 58.23 -10.93
C GLU A 435 1.35 57.02 -11.60
N ARG A 436 1.10 57.07 -12.92
CA ARG A 436 0.59 55.97 -13.74
C ARG A 436 -0.84 55.54 -13.37
N TRP A 437 -1.68 56.50 -13.01
CA TRP A 437 -3.10 56.28 -12.76
C TRP A 437 -3.88 55.95 -14.04
N VAL A 438 -4.88 55.07 -13.92
CA VAL A 438 -5.88 54.80 -14.96
C VAL A 438 -7.24 55.21 -14.42
N TYR A 439 -7.77 56.32 -14.94
CA TYR A 439 -9.02 56.95 -14.50
C TYR A 439 -10.22 56.36 -15.25
N ASP A 440 -11.40 56.34 -14.64
CA ASP A 440 -12.66 56.15 -15.38
C ASP A 440 -12.97 57.42 -16.19
N ILE A 441 -13.43 57.27 -17.44
CA ILE A 441 -14.02 58.38 -18.20
C ILE A 441 -15.48 58.53 -17.75
N TYR A 442 -15.92 59.78 -17.53
CA TYR A 442 -17.33 60.11 -17.29
C TYR A 442 -17.95 60.67 -18.58
N ASP A 443 -18.99 60.02 -19.09
CA ASP A 443 -19.78 60.59 -20.18
C ASP A 443 -20.83 61.56 -19.64
N GLU A 444 -20.76 62.81 -20.10
CA GLU A 444 -21.73 63.85 -19.76
C GLU A 444 -23.07 63.70 -20.51
N ARG A 445 -23.14 62.86 -21.55
CA ARG A 445 -24.37 62.65 -22.33
C ARG A 445 -25.31 61.65 -21.67
N ASP A 446 -24.74 60.52 -21.23
CA ASP A 446 -25.49 59.45 -20.58
C ASP A 446 -25.39 59.48 -19.02
N GLU A 447 -24.77 60.53 -18.46
CA GLU A 447 -24.51 60.74 -17.03
C GLU A 447 -23.78 59.58 -16.30
N ARG A 448 -23.07 58.72 -17.04
CA ARG A 448 -22.51 57.43 -16.55
C ARG A 448 -21.03 57.24 -16.88
N THR A 449 -20.33 56.49 -16.04
CA THR A 449 -18.95 56.05 -16.31
C THR A 449 -18.95 54.74 -17.09
N GLY A 450 -18.22 54.66 -18.22
CA GLY A 450 -18.06 53.42 -18.98
C GLY A 450 -17.89 53.62 -20.48
N VAL A 451 -18.18 52.58 -21.25
CA VAL A 451 -18.11 52.61 -22.73
C VAL A 451 -19.29 53.36 -23.30
N VAL A 452 -19.01 54.34 -24.14
CA VAL A 452 -20.01 54.99 -25.00
C VAL A 452 -19.86 54.38 -26.40
N ASP A 453 -20.93 53.82 -26.94
CA ASP A 453 -20.95 53.42 -28.35
C ASP A 453 -20.72 54.67 -29.22
N PRO A 454 -19.82 54.62 -30.23
CA PRO A 454 -19.65 55.74 -31.14
C PRO A 454 -20.98 56.03 -31.84
N PRO A 455 -21.38 57.30 -32.00
CA PRO A 455 -22.68 57.64 -32.53
C PRO A 455 -22.88 57.00 -33.90
N VAL A 456 -23.95 56.22 -34.04
CA VAL A 456 -24.38 55.65 -35.32
C VAL A 456 -24.82 56.80 -36.22
N HIS A 457 -23.86 57.37 -36.95
CA HIS A 457 -24.11 58.44 -37.90
C HIS A 457 -24.96 57.89 -39.05
N ASP A 458 -26.24 58.26 -39.08
CA ASP A 458 -27.13 57.85 -40.16
C ASP A 458 -26.63 58.43 -41.51
N LYS A 459 -26.30 57.51 -42.42
CA LYS A 459 -26.00 57.69 -43.85
C LYS A 459 -25.27 58.98 -44.27
N GLY A 460 -23.94 58.96 -44.15
CA GLY A 460 -23.05 59.89 -44.88
C GLY A 460 -21.69 59.27 -45.17
N LYS A 461 -21.30 59.16 -46.46
CA LYS A 461 -20.00 58.60 -46.87
C LYS A 461 -18.83 59.43 -46.34
N GLN A 462 -18.15 58.95 -45.29
CA GLN A 462 -16.75 59.26 -45.02
C GLN A 462 -15.97 57.98 -44.76
N LYS A 463 -14.67 58.00 -45.07
CA LYS A 463 -13.77 56.85 -44.93
C LYS A 463 -13.79 56.35 -43.49
N ALA A 464 -13.77 55.03 -43.31
CA ALA A 464 -13.51 54.44 -42.01
C ALA A 464 -12.16 54.95 -41.50
N ALA A 465 -12.20 55.87 -40.53
CA ALA A 465 -11.06 56.12 -39.66
C ALA A 465 -10.75 54.80 -38.94
N ALA A 466 -9.48 54.49 -38.76
CA ALA A 466 -9.08 53.34 -37.94
C ALA A 466 -9.80 53.44 -36.58
N ALA A 467 -10.34 52.33 -36.09
CA ALA A 467 -10.97 52.28 -34.78
C ALA A 467 -9.96 52.79 -33.76
N LYS A 468 -10.25 53.98 -33.19
CA LYS A 468 -9.43 54.50 -32.09
C LYS A 468 -9.53 53.51 -30.93
N PRO A 469 -8.45 53.29 -30.16
CA PRO A 469 -8.57 52.57 -28.91
C PRO A 469 -9.69 53.18 -28.06
N SER A 470 -10.41 52.33 -27.36
CA SER A 470 -11.52 52.69 -26.47
C SER A 470 -11.05 53.25 -25.11
N TRP A 471 -9.76 53.52 -25.00
CA TRP A 471 -9.08 54.24 -23.94
C TRP A 471 -8.37 55.45 -24.53
N GLU A 472 -8.31 56.54 -23.76
CA GLU A 472 -7.64 57.79 -24.18
C GLU A 472 -6.32 57.97 -23.42
N GLU A 473 -5.30 58.48 -24.10
CA GLU A 473 -4.05 58.93 -23.47
C GLU A 473 -4.23 60.40 -23.05
N GLY A 474 -4.23 60.65 -21.75
CA GLY A 474 -4.53 61.95 -21.18
C GLY A 474 -3.27 62.72 -20.77
N GLU A 475 -3.04 63.87 -21.40
CA GLU A 475 -2.33 64.98 -20.77
C GLU A 475 -3.36 65.76 -19.92
N ASP A 476 -3.02 66.13 -18.69
CA ASP A 476 -3.99 66.61 -17.68
C ASP A 476 -4.92 67.74 -18.17
N GLY A 477 -6.17 67.39 -18.53
CA GLY A 477 -7.26 68.38 -18.67
C GLY A 477 -8.23 68.27 -19.85
N THR A 478 -8.18 67.25 -20.71
CA THR A 478 -9.06 67.18 -21.91
C THR A 478 -10.46 66.61 -21.69
N GLY A 479 -10.72 65.92 -20.58
CA GLY A 479 -12.01 65.25 -20.32
C GLY A 479 -12.43 65.23 -18.84
N ARG A 480 -13.71 64.95 -18.58
CA ARG A 480 -14.22 64.81 -17.21
C ARG A 480 -13.90 63.43 -16.65
N ARG A 481 -12.95 63.37 -15.72
CA ARG A 481 -12.62 62.16 -14.96
C ARG A 481 -13.79 61.74 -14.04
N GLY A 482 -14.14 60.46 -14.10
CA GLY A 482 -15.16 59.81 -13.28
C GLY A 482 -14.74 59.60 -11.82
N ASP A 483 -15.52 58.80 -11.11
CA ASP A 483 -15.42 58.67 -9.65
C ASP A 483 -14.30 57.76 -9.15
N TRP A 484 -13.62 57.02 -10.04
CA TRP A 484 -12.59 56.05 -9.66
C TRP A 484 -11.33 56.18 -10.50
N ARG A 485 -10.19 55.89 -9.86
CA ARG A 485 -8.91 55.64 -10.51
C ARG A 485 -8.24 54.41 -9.91
N ARG A 486 -7.44 53.71 -10.72
CA ARG A 486 -6.62 52.60 -10.25
C ARG A 486 -5.18 52.69 -10.75
N ARG A 487 -4.23 52.15 -10.00
CA ARG A 487 -2.83 51.92 -10.46
C ARG A 487 -2.37 50.51 -10.12
N ARG A 488 -1.56 49.92 -11.00
CA ARG A 488 -1.07 48.54 -10.89
C ARG A 488 0.26 48.51 -10.15
N TRP A 489 0.34 47.65 -9.15
CA TRP A 489 1.54 47.34 -8.39
C TRP A 489 1.89 45.87 -8.61
N VAL A 490 3.17 45.58 -8.80
CA VAL A 490 3.69 44.22 -9.04
C VAL A 490 4.73 43.84 -8.00
N ARG A 491 4.85 42.55 -7.71
CA ARG A 491 5.87 41.99 -6.81
C ARG A 491 6.12 40.52 -7.13
N LEU A 492 7.38 40.10 -7.15
CA LEU A 492 7.73 38.71 -7.41
C LEU A 492 7.41 37.81 -6.22
N VAL A 493 6.76 36.70 -6.52
CA VAL A 493 6.63 35.52 -5.67
C VAL A 493 7.50 34.38 -6.20
N LYS A 494 7.95 33.52 -5.30
CA LYS A 494 8.55 32.22 -5.62
C LYS A 494 7.68 31.11 -5.06
N ARG A 495 7.60 29.98 -5.76
CA ARG A 495 6.87 28.81 -5.30
C ARG A 495 7.54 28.27 -4.03
N LYS A 496 6.75 28.00 -2.98
CA LYS A 496 7.28 27.38 -1.75
C LYS A 496 7.78 25.98 -2.08
N ALA A 497 8.99 25.66 -1.66
CA ALA A 497 9.40 24.26 -1.57
C ALA A 497 8.45 23.55 -0.59
N VAL A 498 7.85 22.45 -1.02
CA VAL A 498 7.05 21.61 -0.12
C VAL A 498 8.02 21.00 0.88
N PRO A 499 7.91 21.25 2.19
CA PRO A 499 8.78 20.61 3.15
C PRO A 499 8.50 19.12 3.13
N VAL A 500 9.48 18.33 2.69
CA VAL A 500 9.46 16.87 2.84
C VAL A 500 9.34 16.59 4.33
N GLN A 501 8.17 16.12 4.77
CA GLN A 501 8.00 15.67 6.14
C GLN A 501 8.81 14.37 6.28
N PRO A 502 9.80 14.28 7.18
CA PRO A 502 10.40 13.00 7.51
C PRO A 502 9.31 12.13 8.15
N VAL A 503 9.07 10.97 7.54
CA VAL A 503 8.14 9.92 8.00
C VAL A 503 8.75 9.14 9.16
#